data_AF-A0A950G046-F1
#
_entry.id   AF-A0A950G046-F1
#
_cell.length_a   1.000
_cell.length_b   1.000
_cell.length_c   1.000
_cell.angle_alpha   90.00
_cell.angle_beta   90.00
_cell.angle_gamma   90.00
#
_symmetry.space_group_name_H-M   'P 1'
#
loop_
_entity.id
_entity.type
_entity.pdbx_description
1 polymer ?
#
loop_
_entity_poly.entity_id
_entity_poly.type
_entity_poly.pdbx_seq_one_letter_code
_entity_poly.pdbx_strand_id
1 'polypeptide(L)'
;MQISRRAFISRTAILAGGLAAGLRTGHGQISEPPDNTVLRVVFATDSHLMVDNRLHSEDGLVAALSAIESLKPKPDLILFGGDLTHESPHLDFPAAEQLLDRFLKIWRGHTALPTFFTFGNHDLVGTQNASVQRDDPRYGKGLYRMRLGLEHEFYAFRKGGWRFIVLDDVLPQPDGFYIGEFVEEQLAFLRTELRTDPQTPTLLCGHIP
;
A
#
# COMPACT_ATOMS: atom_id res chain seq x y z
N MET A 1 15.23 -9.06 -13.83
CA MET A 1 16.17 -9.65 -12.86
C MET A 1 15.39 -9.98 -11.60
N GLN A 2 15.08 -11.26 -11.37
CA GLN A 2 14.36 -11.68 -10.15
C GLN A 2 15.31 -11.70 -8.96
N ILE A 3 14.85 -11.22 -7.80
CA ILE A 3 15.56 -11.37 -6.53
C ILE A 3 14.63 -12.12 -5.57
N SER A 4 15.01 -13.34 -5.21
CA SER A 4 14.23 -14.20 -4.33
C SER A 4 14.50 -13.89 -2.85
N ARG A 5 13.45 -13.92 -2.02
CA ARG A 5 13.49 -13.63 -0.56
C ARG A 5 14.14 -14.74 0.30
N ARG A 6 15.34 -15.22 -0.07
CA ARG A 6 16.13 -16.19 0.72
C ARG A 6 17.61 -15.83 0.79
N ALA A 7 17.93 -14.75 1.53
CA ALA A 7 19.30 -14.45 1.94
C ALA A 7 19.36 -13.48 3.14
N PHE A 8 19.03 -13.94 4.36
CA PHE A 8 19.60 -13.34 5.57
C PHE A 8 19.64 -14.32 6.76
N ILE A 9 20.61 -15.25 6.74
CA ILE A 9 21.05 -15.98 7.94
C ILE A 9 22.58 -15.96 7.98
N SER A 10 23.13 -15.18 8.91
CA SER A 10 24.51 -15.25 9.41
C SER A 10 24.61 -14.30 10.60
N ARG A 11 25.13 -14.65 11.79
CA ARG A 11 25.66 -15.92 12.32
C ARG A 11 25.82 -15.74 13.85
N THR A 12 25.22 -16.62 14.68
CA THR A 12 25.80 -16.94 16.01
C THR A 12 25.34 -18.30 16.53
N ALA A 13 26.23 -18.96 17.26
CA ALA A 13 26.00 -20.17 18.06
C ALA A 13 27.03 -20.13 19.23
N ILE A 14 27.00 -20.99 20.25
CA ILE A 14 26.29 -22.26 20.48
C ILE A 14 25.82 -22.27 21.95
N LEU A 15 24.69 -22.93 22.31
CA LEU A 15 24.62 -23.91 23.42
C LEU A 15 23.20 -24.49 23.60
N ALA A 16 23.12 -25.60 24.35
CA ALA A 16 21.98 -26.53 24.39
C ALA A 16 21.16 -26.49 25.69
N GLY A 17 19.92 -27.00 25.62
CA GLY A 17 19.19 -27.56 26.76
C GLY A 17 17.83 -26.93 27.08
N GLY A 18 16.84 -27.78 27.37
CA GLY A 18 15.67 -27.41 28.19
C GLY A 18 14.32 -27.31 27.47
N LEU A 19 13.29 -27.88 28.09
CA LEU A 19 11.90 -27.92 27.62
C LEU A 19 11.15 -26.58 27.78
N ALA A 20 10.23 -26.34 26.83
CA ALA A 20 8.89 -25.76 27.00
C ALA A 20 8.67 -24.46 27.81
N ALA A 21 8.36 -23.36 27.10
CA ALA A 21 7.32 -22.41 27.50
C ALA A 21 6.87 -21.48 26.35
N GLY A 22 5.56 -21.44 26.07
CA GLY A 22 4.82 -20.30 25.48
C GLY A 22 5.20 -19.78 24.09
N LEU A 23 4.34 -20.05 23.09
CA LEU A 23 4.23 -19.15 21.94
C LEU A 23 3.71 -17.79 22.42
N ARG A 24 4.56 -16.77 22.36
CA ARG A 24 4.14 -15.36 22.31
C ARG A 24 4.43 -14.84 20.90
N THR A 25 3.40 -14.75 20.07
CA THR A 25 3.45 -14.05 18.78
C THR A 25 3.45 -12.54 19.03
N GLY A 26 4.55 -12.03 19.57
CA GLY A 26 4.80 -10.60 19.67
C GLY A 26 5.29 -10.08 18.33
N HIS A 27 4.47 -9.28 17.65
CA HIS A 27 4.95 -8.40 16.58
C HIS A 27 5.85 -7.34 17.19
N GLY A 28 7.14 -7.65 17.30
CA GLY A 28 8.17 -6.71 17.72
C GLY A 28 8.37 -5.64 16.66
N GLN A 29 7.58 -4.56 16.70
CA GLN A 29 7.89 -3.34 15.97
C GLN A 29 9.23 -2.82 16.50
N ILE A 30 10.29 -2.94 15.69
CA ILE A 30 11.58 -2.32 15.96
C ILE A 30 11.39 -0.82 15.75
N SER A 31 11.13 -0.08 16.83
CA SER A 31 11.15 1.37 16.81
C SER A 31 12.60 1.85 16.69
N GLU A 32 12.98 2.40 15.54
CA GLU A 32 14.20 3.20 15.43
C GLU A 32 14.12 4.35 16.45
N PRO A 33 15.22 4.67 17.16
CA PRO A 33 15.25 5.85 18.03
C PRO A 33 14.97 7.12 17.21
N PRO A 34 14.37 8.16 17.80
CA PRO A 34 14.06 9.39 17.08
C PRO A 34 15.35 10.08 16.63
N ASP A 35 15.67 9.94 15.34
CA ASP A 35 16.68 10.76 14.68
C ASP A 35 16.19 12.22 14.67
N ASN A 36 17.10 13.16 14.88
CA ASN A 36 16.79 14.60 15.03
C ASN A 36 16.56 15.27 13.65
N THR A 37 16.18 14.47 12.66
CA THR A 37 15.92 14.82 11.27
C THR A 37 14.43 15.06 11.05
N VAL A 38 14.08 16.21 10.48
CA VAL A 38 12.71 16.50 10.04
C VAL A 38 12.27 15.47 9.00
N LEU A 39 11.25 14.67 9.32
CA LEU A 39 10.60 13.74 8.40
C LEU A 39 9.92 14.48 7.24
N ARG A 40 10.15 14.04 6.01
CA ARG A 40 9.57 14.59 4.78
C ARG A 40 8.76 13.52 4.06
N VAL A 41 7.45 13.71 4.04
CA VAL A 41 6.49 12.87 3.33
C VAL A 41 6.01 13.62 2.10
N VAL A 42 6.02 12.97 0.95
CA VAL A 42 5.18 13.39 -0.18
C VAL A 42 3.88 12.62 -0.11
N PHE A 43 2.75 13.34 -0.11
CA PHE A 43 1.46 12.76 -0.46
C PHE A 43 1.24 12.89 -1.97
N ALA A 44 0.89 11.80 -2.63
CA ALA A 44 0.50 11.74 -4.03
C ALA A 44 -0.72 10.81 -4.15
N THR A 45 -1.55 10.98 -5.18
CA THR A 45 -2.78 10.19 -5.37
C THR A 45 -3.23 10.32 -6.82
N ASP A 46 -4.21 9.53 -7.24
CA ASP A 46 -4.97 9.77 -8.48
C ASP A 46 -4.09 9.85 -9.73
N SER A 47 -3.13 8.92 -9.87
CA SER A 47 -2.31 8.85 -11.08
C SER A 47 -3.10 8.34 -12.29
N HIS A 48 -4.20 7.60 -12.07
CA HIS A 48 -5.14 7.15 -13.10
C HIS A 48 -4.45 6.64 -14.37
N LEU A 49 -3.49 5.70 -14.22
CA LEU A 49 -2.80 5.13 -15.38
C LEU A 49 -3.80 4.43 -16.30
N MET A 50 -3.78 4.77 -17.59
CA MET A 50 -4.79 4.33 -18.56
C MET A 50 -4.25 3.27 -19.53
N VAL A 51 -5.06 2.26 -19.87
CA VAL A 51 -4.67 1.10 -20.70
C VAL A 51 -3.93 1.46 -22.00
N ASP A 52 -4.39 2.53 -22.65
CA ASP A 52 -3.95 3.02 -23.96
C ASP A 52 -3.02 4.25 -23.89
N ASN A 53 -2.60 4.66 -22.68
CA ASN A 53 -1.92 5.94 -22.42
C ASN A 53 -2.71 7.17 -22.93
N ARG A 54 -4.04 7.12 -23.00
CA ARG A 54 -4.85 8.32 -23.27
C ARG A 54 -4.56 9.40 -22.22
N LEU A 55 -4.69 10.64 -22.65
CA LEU A 55 -4.34 11.85 -21.89
C LEU A 55 -2.88 11.90 -21.39
N HIS A 56 -1.97 11.09 -21.95
CA HIS A 56 -0.56 11.02 -21.54
C HIS A 56 -0.36 10.62 -20.08
N SER A 57 -1.17 9.68 -19.57
CA SER A 57 -1.13 9.23 -18.18
C SER A 57 0.20 8.56 -17.77
N GLU A 58 0.87 7.83 -18.66
CA GLU A 58 2.23 7.31 -18.44
C GLU A 58 3.24 8.46 -18.32
N ASP A 59 3.19 9.43 -19.24
CA ASP A 59 4.09 10.57 -19.27
C ASP A 59 3.89 11.49 -18.03
N GLY A 60 2.63 11.68 -17.61
CA GLY A 60 2.26 12.43 -16.41
C GLY A 60 2.77 11.76 -15.13
N LEU A 61 2.63 10.43 -15.01
CA LEU A 61 3.18 9.65 -13.90
C LEU A 61 4.72 9.75 -13.85
N VAL A 62 5.40 9.63 -15.01
CA VAL A 62 6.86 9.80 -15.12
C VAL A 62 7.29 11.20 -14.71
N ALA A 63 6.59 12.24 -15.16
CA ALA A 63 6.89 13.62 -14.81
C ALA A 63 6.69 13.91 -13.31
N ALA A 64 5.61 13.40 -12.71
CA ALA A 64 5.33 13.53 -11.28
C ALA A 64 6.41 12.85 -10.43
N LEU A 65 6.78 11.60 -10.76
CA LEU A 65 7.85 10.88 -10.05
C LEU A 65 9.21 11.57 -10.21
N SER A 66 9.52 12.09 -11.39
CA SER A 66 10.75 12.85 -11.64
C SER A 66 10.79 14.16 -10.84
N ALA A 67 9.65 14.84 -10.68
CA ALA A 67 9.55 16.03 -9.84
C ALA A 67 9.75 15.70 -8.35
N ILE A 68 9.16 14.60 -7.86
CA ILE A 68 9.32 14.11 -6.47
C ILE A 68 10.79 13.78 -6.17
N GLU A 69 11.46 13.04 -7.04
CA GLU A 69 12.89 12.69 -6.90
C GLU A 69 13.83 13.91 -7.01
N SER A 70 13.38 14.99 -7.65
CA SER A 70 14.13 16.25 -7.77
C SER A 70 14.00 17.18 -6.56
N LEU A 71 13.11 16.89 -5.61
CA LEU A 71 12.91 17.71 -4.41
C LEU A 71 14.16 17.78 -3.53
N LYS A 72 14.43 18.96 -2.97
CA LYS A 72 15.56 19.23 -2.07
C LYS A 72 15.09 19.96 -0.81
N PRO A 73 15.29 19.39 0.39
CA PRO A 73 15.85 18.06 0.67
C PRO A 73 14.98 16.93 0.11
N LYS A 74 15.61 15.77 -0.16
CA LYS A 74 14.90 14.59 -0.69
C LYS A 74 13.84 14.11 0.33
N PRO A 75 12.65 13.65 -0.12
CA PRO A 75 11.67 13.02 0.76
C PRO A 75 12.19 11.72 1.38
N ASP A 76 11.64 11.33 2.52
CA ASP A 76 11.94 10.05 3.19
C ASP A 76 11.03 8.92 2.70
N LEU A 77 9.79 9.25 2.31
CA LEU A 77 8.80 8.32 1.79
C LEU A 77 7.72 9.02 0.95
N ILE A 78 7.00 8.22 0.15
CA ILE A 78 5.75 8.60 -0.52
C ILE A 78 4.59 7.88 0.19
N LEU A 79 3.54 8.63 0.52
CA LEU A 79 2.24 8.09 0.90
C LEU A 79 1.32 8.28 -0.30
N PHE A 80 0.80 7.17 -0.85
CA PHE A 80 0.03 7.17 -2.09
C PHE A 80 -1.46 6.92 -1.81
N GLY A 81 -2.32 7.90 -2.08
CA GLY A 81 -3.74 7.94 -1.70
C GLY A 81 -4.69 7.03 -2.49
N GLY A 82 -4.18 6.21 -3.41
CA GLY A 82 -5.00 5.32 -4.25
C GLY A 82 -5.18 5.83 -5.68
N ASP A 83 -6.03 5.14 -6.44
CA ASP A 83 -6.31 5.37 -7.86
C ASP A 83 -5.04 5.33 -8.73
N LEU A 84 -4.33 4.21 -8.61
CA LEU A 84 -3.10 3.94 -9.35
C LEU A 84 -3.42 3.80 -10.86
N THR A 85 -4.50 3.10 -11.19
CA THR A 85 -4.92 2.80 -12.58
C THR A 85 -6.40 3.10 -12.77
N HIS A 86 -6.81 3.47 -13.99
CA HIS A 86 -8.14 4.02 -14.23
C HIS A 86 -9.20 2.98 -14.65
N GLU A 87 -8.94 2.14 -15.65
CA GLU A 87 -10.00 1.28 -16.20
C GLU A 87 -10.28 0.01 -15.38
N SER A 88 -9.49 -0.30 -14.35
CA SER A 88 -9.52 -1.56 -13.60
C SER A 88 -10.91 -2.12 -13.20
N PRO A 89 -11.93 -1.32 -12.82
CA PRO A 89 -13.28 -1.84 -12.54
C PRO A 89 -13.96 -2.53 -13.73
N HIS A 90 -13.57 -2.19 -14.95
CA HIS A 90 -14.12 -2.72 -16.19
C HIS A 90 -13.23 -3.81 -16.83
N LEU A 91 -12.00 -4.00 -16.35
CA LEU A 91 -11.04 -4.93 -16.93
C LEU A 91 -11.25 -6.36 -16.43
N ASP A 92 -10.85 -7.33 -17.25
CA ASP A 92 -10.64 -8.70 -16.79
C ASP A 92 -9.27 -8.82 -16.09
N PHE A 93 -9.00 -9.97 -15.45
CA PHE A 93 -7.73 -10.15 -14.73
C PHE A 93 -6.49 -10.01 -15.64
N PRO A 94 -6.40 -10.61 -16.84
CA PRO A 94 -5.25 -10.39 -17.73
C PRO A 94 -5.00 -8.92 -18.07
N ALA A 95 -6.03 -8.14 -18.40
CA ALA A 95 -5.85 -6.73 -18.74
C ALA A 95 -5.51 -5.86 -17.53
N ALA A 96 -6.13 -6.11 -16.37
CA ALA A 96 -5.80 -5.43 -15.11
C ALA A 96 -4.37 -5.77 -14.65
N GLU A 97 -3.94 -7.03 -14.78
CA GLU A 97 -2.57 -7.47 -14.49
C GLU A 97 -1.56 -6.75 -15.39
N GLN A 98 -1.84 -6.62 -16.69
CA GLN A 98 -0.99 -5.88 -17.62
C GLN A 98 -0.91 -4.37 -17.28
N LEU A 99 -2.02 -3.74 -16.92
CA LEU A 99 -2.07 -2.32 -16.57
C LEU A 99 -1.31 -2.04 -15.27
N LEU A 100 -1.56 -2.83 -14.22
CA LEU A 100 -0.89 -2.67 -12.93
C LEU A 100 0.61 -3.03 -13.00
N ASP A 101 1.01 -4.05 -13.78
CA ASP A 101 2.43 -4.31 -14.01
C ASP A 101 3.13 -3.17 -14.78
N ARG A 102 2.41 -2.46 -15.67
CA ARG A 102 2.92 -1.25 -16.32
C ARG A 102 3.13 -0.12 -15.30
N PHE A 103 2.13 0.16 -14.46
CA PHE A 103 2.25 1.13 -13.36
C PHE A 103 3.46 0.81 -12.48
N LEU A 104 3.57 -0.42 -11.99
CA LEU A 104 4.65 -0.84 -11.11
C LEU A 104 6.02 -0.83 -11.79
N LYS A 105 6.09 -1.08 -13.11
CA LYS A 105 7.32 -0.94 -13.90
C LYS A 105 7.74 0.52 -14.02
N ILE A 106 6.81 1.44 -14.28
CA ILE A 106 7.08 2.88 -14.31
C ILE A 106 7.55 3.34 -12.93
N TRP A 107 6.80 3.03 -11.88
CA TRP A 107 7.11 3.42 -10.50
C TRP A 107 8.51 2.99 -10.07
N ARG A 108 8.82 1.69 -10.16
CA ARG A 108 10.12 1.10 -9.79
C ARG A 108 11.27 1.54 -10.71
N GLY A 109 10.96 2.06 -11.91
CA GLY A 109 11.94 2.61 -12.85
C GLY A 109 12.35 4.06 -12.54
N HIS A 110 11.51 4.82 -11.85
CA HIS A 110 11.71 6.26 -11.63
C HIS A 110 11.94 6.65 -10.17
N THR A 111 11.45 5.88 -9.19
CA THR A 111 11.73 6.15 -7.76
C THR A 111 12.16 4.91 -6.99
N ALA A 112 13.03 5.13 -6.01
CA ALA A 112 13.42 4.15 -4.99
C ALA A 112 12.94 4.54 -3.58
N LEU A 113 12.10 5.57 -3.47
CA LEU A 113 11.51 5.99 -2.19
C LEU A 113 10.56 4.91 -1.66
N PRO A 114 10.61 4.59 -0.34
CA PRO A 114 9.59 3.79 0.31
C PRO A 114 8.21 4.37 -0.01
N THR A 115 7.32 3.55 -0.58
CA THR A 115 5.97 3.97 -0.96
C THR A 115 4.97 3.12 -0.20
N PHE A 116 4.03 3.78 0.47
CA PHE A 116 2.93 3.17 1.21
C PHE A 116 1.63 3.49 0.49
N PHE A 117 0.95 2.47 -0.02
CA PHE A 117 -0.24 2.62 -0.85
C PHE A 117 -1.52 2.43 -0.02
N THR A 118 -2.44 3.37 -0.19
CA THR A 118 -3.88 3.27 0.03
C THR A 118 -4.54 2.76 -1.26
N PHE A 119 -5.79 2.35 -1.20
CA PHE A 119 -6.56 1.88 -2.36
C PHE A 119 -7.67 2.88 -2.68
N GLY A 120 -7.80 3.25 -3.96
CA GLY A 120 -8.87 4.12 -4.43
C GLY A 120 -10.03 3.37 -5.08
N ASN A 121 -11.05 4.11 -5.51
CA ASN A 121 -12.25 3.51 -6.09
C ASN A 121 -12.10 3.01 -7.53
N HIS A 122 -11.00 3.33 -8.22
CA HIS A 122 -10.60 2.68 -9.46
C HIS A 122 -9.69 1.46 -9.23
N ASP A 123 -9.18 1.22 -8.01
CA ASP A 123 -8.35 0.03 -7.70
C ASP A 123 -9.20 -1.24 -7.40
N LEU A 124 -10.38 -1.33 -8.01
CA LEU A 124 -11.41 -2.36 -7.77
C LEU A 124 -11.57 -3.29 -8.98
N VAL A 125 -10.63 -4.21 -9.22
CA VAL A 125 -10.57 -5.02 -10.44
C VAL A 125 -11.86 -5.81 -10.72
N GLY A 126 -12.43 -5.56 -11.89
CA GLY A 126 -13.55 -6.33 -12.46
C GLY A 126 -14.90 -6.16 -11.76
N THR A 127 -15.07 -5.22 -10.81
CA THR A 127 -16.36 -5.07 -10.11
C THR A 127 -17.52 -4.68 -11.04
N GLN A 128 -17.21 -3.96 -12.13
CA GLN A 128 -18.14 -3.56 -13.19
C GLN A 128 -18.00 -4.41 -14.47
N ASN A 129 -17.32 -5.56 -14.40
CA ASN A 129 -17.16 -6.49 -15.52
C ASN A 129 -17.90 -7.81 -15.25
N ALA A 130 -19.04 -8.00 -15.91
CA ALA A 130 -19.90 -9.19 -15.76
C ALA A 130 -19.26 -10.53 -16.17
N SER A 131 -18.10 -10.53 -16.84
CA SER A 131 -17.35 -11.77 -17.14
C SER A 131 -16.44 -12.22 -15.99
N VAL A 132 -16.12 -11.32 -15.07
CA VAL A 132 -15.21 -11.59 -13.94
C VAL A 132 -15.95 -12.28 -12.81
N GLN A 133 -15.38 -13.37 -12.31
CA GLN A 133 -15.94 -14.11 -11.17
C GLN A 133 -15.53 -13.47 -9.85
N ARG A 134 -16.49 -13.28 -8.94
CA ARG A 134 -16.32 -12.53 -7.68
C ARG A 134 -15.62 -13.33 -6.57
N ASP A 135 -15.53 -14.65 -6.74
CA ASP A 135 -14.86 -15.58 -5.84
C ASP A 135 -13.39 -15.82 -6.18
N ASP A 136 -12.90 -15.31 -7.32
CA ASP A 136 -11.47 -15.29 -7.64
C ASP A 136 -10.74 -14.34 -6.66
N PRO A 137 -9.64 -14.77 -6.01
CA PRO A 137 -8.91 -13.96 -5.02
C PRO A 137 -8.30 -12.66 -5.58
N ARG A 138 -8.33 -12.44 -6.90
CA ARG A 138 -7.91 -11.20 -7.55
C ARG A 138 -9.02 -10.14 -7.65
N TYR A 139 -10.28 -10.51 -7.44
CA TYR A 139 -11.44 -9.61 -7.57
C TYR A 139 -11.34 -8.39 -6.64
N GLY A 140 -11.86 -7.24 -7.10
CA GLY A 140 -11.78 -5.98 -6.36
C GLY A 140 -10.31 -5.60 -6.10
N LYS A 141 -9.96 -5.36 -4.83
CA LYS A 141 -8.59 -5.01 -4.42
C LYS A 141 -7.62 -6.19 -4.42
N GLY A 142 -8.11 -7.42 -4.58
CA GLY A 142 -7.33 -8.65 -4.43
C GLY A 142 -6.05 -8.65 -5.27
N LEU A 143 -6.16 -8.35 -6.57
CA LEU A 143 -5.01 -8.28 -7.46
C LEU A 143 -3.98 -7.24 -7.00
N TYR A 144 -4.46 -6.05 -6.61
CA TYR A 144 -3.61 -4.96 -6.17
C TYR A 144 -2.82 -5.33 -4.92
N ARG A 145 -3.47 -5.89 -3.89
CA ARG A 145 -2.80 -6.40 -2.69
C ARG A 145 -1.70 -7.39 -3.02
N MET A 146 -2.00 -8.36 -3.89
CA MET A 146 -1.04 -9.39 -4.31
C MET A 146 0.18 -8.78 -5.04
N ARG A 147 -0.04 -7.81 -5.94
CA ARG A 147 1.02 -7.17 -6.74
C ARG A 147 1.84 -6.13 -5.97
N LEU A 148 1.24 -5.50 -4.96
CA LEU A 148 1.91 -4.61 -4.00
C LEU A 148 2.59 -5.37 -2.85
N GLY A 149 2.20 -6.63 -2.61
CA GLY A 149 2.71 -7.46 -1.52
C GLY A 149 2.15 -7.10 -0.14
N LEU A 150 0.92 -6.59 -0.10
CA LEU A 150 0.21 -6.19 1.11
C LEU A 150 -0.64 -7.34 1.65
N GLU A 151 -0.46 -7.69 2.92
CA GLU A 151 -1.23 -8.76 3.57
C GLU A 151 -2.69 -8.33 3.83
N HIS A 152 -2.94 -7.04 4.05
CA HIS A 152 -4.26 -6.45 4.35
C HIS A 152 -4.45 -5.13 3.58
N GLU A 153 -5.72 -4.69 3.46
CA GLU A 153 -6.09 -3.42 2.78
C GLU A 153 -5.80 -2.18 3.64
N PHE A 154 -5.76 -2.38 4.96
CA PHE A 154 -5.42 -1.40 5.97
C PHE A 154 -4.25 -1.90 6.82
N TYR A 155 -3.40 -0.99 7.29
CA TYR A 155 -2.20 -1.31 8.06
C TYR A 155 -1.63 -0.07 8.77
N ALA A 156 -0.71 -0.28 9.71
CA ALA A 156 0.01 0.80 10.37
C ALA A 156 1.53 0.60 10.30
N PHE A 157 2.25 1.71 10.22
CA PHE A 157 3.72 1.73 10.26
C PHE A 157 4.23 2.96 11.03
N ARG A 158 5.53 2.98 11.31
CA ARG A 158 6.18 4.06 12.07
C ARG A 158 7.41 4.56 11.33
N LYS A 159 7.59 5.88 11.24
CA LYS A 159 8.81 6.50 10.72
C LYS A 159 9.01 7.89 11.32
N GLY A 160 10.25 8.26 11.64
CA GLY A 160 10.61 9.60 12.10
C GLY A 160 9.84 10.09 13.34
N GLY A 161 9.50 9.19 14.26
CA GLY A 161 8.67 9.51 15.44
C GLY A 161 7.16 9.64 15.20
N TRP A 162 6.68 9.43 13.96
CA TRP A 162 5.26 9.41 13.62
C TRP A 162 4.73 7.99 13.45
N ARG A 163 3.44 7.80 13.75
CA ARG A 163 2.64 6.65 13.32
C ARG A 163 1.83 7.04 12.09
N PHE A 164 1.84 6.16 11.10
CA PHE A 164 0.99 6.24 9.92
C PHE A 164 -0.01 5.09 9.99
N ILE A 165 -1.28 5.36 9.70
CA ILE A 165 -2.33 4.34 9.60
C ILE A 165 -2.99 4.54 8.23
N VAL A 166 -2.83 3.55 7.37
CA VAL A 166 -3.54 3.45 6.09
C VAL A 166 -4.81 2.67 6.35
N LEU A 167 -5.94 3.23 5.95
CA LEU A 167 -7.27 2.67 6.04
C LEU A 167 -7.86 2.56 4.63
N ASP A 168 -8.86 1.72 4.49
CA ASP A 168 -9.61 1.49 3.27
C ASP A 168 -11.06 1.90 3.48
N ASP A 169 -11.45 3.03 2.90
CA ASP A 169 -12.81 3.57 2.92
C ASP A 169 -13.65 3.17 1.70
N VAL A 170 -13.07 2.43 0.74
CA VAL A 170 -13.71 2.13 -0.55
C VAL A 170 -14.37 0.75 -0.49
N LEU A 171 -15.62 0.63 -0.03
CA LEU A 171 -16.26 -0.69 0.11
C LEU A 171 -17.03 -1.10 -1.18
N PRO A 172 -16.51 -2.04 -2.01
CA PRO A 172 -17.20 -2.49 -3.22
C PRO A 172 -18.53 -3.18 -2.91
N GLN A 173 -19.55 -2.89 -3.72
CA GLN A 173 -20.93 -3.32 -3.51
C GLN A 173 -21.34 -4.46 -4.47
N PRO A 174 -22.41 -5.22 -4.14
CA PRO A 174 -22.92 -6.29 -5.00
C PRO A 174 -23.44 -5.85 -6.37
N ASP A 175 -23.66 -4.57 -6.61
CA ASP A 175 -24.02 -4.00 -7.93
C ASP A 175 -22.80 -3.65 -8.80
N GLY A 176 -21.58 -3.71 -8.24
CA GLY A 176 -20.32 -3.39 -8.91
C GLY A 176 -19.77 -1.99 -8.62
N PHE A 177 -20.55 -1.13 -7.96
CA PHE A 177 -20.11 0.19 -7.49
C PHE A 177 -19.44 0.08 -6.11
N TYR A 178 -19.32 1.19 -5.40
CA TYR A 178 -18.69 1.28 -4.08
C TYR A 178 -19.43 2.29 -3.21
N ILE A 179 -19.23 2.20 -1.88
CA ILE A 179 -19.60 3.25 -0.93
C ILE A 179 -18.37 3.69 -0.14
N GLY A 180 -18.38 4.94 0.32
CA GLY A 180 -17.38 5.47 1.26
C GLY A 180 -17.73 5.08 2.70
N GLU A 181 -17.10 4.03 3.23
CA GLU A 181 -17.35 3.55 4.60
C GLU A 181 -16.14 2.78 5.18
N PHE A 182 -15.75 3.12 6.41
CA PHE A 182 -14.82 2.30 7.20
C PHE A 182 -15.54 1.18 7.93
N VAL A 183 -15.24 -0.08 7.57
CA VAL A 183 -15.80 -1.24 8.27
C VAL A 183 -15.31 -1.34 9.72
N GLU A 184 -16.12 -1.90 10.61
CA GLU A 184 -15.86 -1.92 12.06
C GLU A 184 -14.54 -2.63 12.46
N GLU A 185 -14.05 -3.59 11.66
CA GLU A 185 -12.71 -4.18 11.87
C GLU A 185 -11.59 -3.14 11.80
N GLN A 186 -11.66 -2.23 10.83
CA GLN A 186 -10.70 -1.14 10.65
C GLN A 186 -10.81 -0.10 11.76
N LEU A 187 -12.03 0.22 12.20
CA LEU A 187 -12.28 1.12 13.31
C LEU A 187 -11.78 0.53 14.64
N ALA A 188 -11.92 -0.79 14.84
CA ALA A 188 -11.39 -1.50 15.99
C ALA A 188 -9.84 -1.54 15.98
N PHE A 189 -9.23 -1.74 14.82
CA PHE A 189 -7.78 -1.62 14.61
C PHE A 189 -7.29 -0.21 14.93
N LEU A 190 -7.90 0.84 14.35
CA LEU A 190 -7.58 2.25 14.62
C LEU A 190 -7.66 2.60 16.11
N ARG A 191 -8.77 2.23 16.77
CA ARG A 191 -8.94 2.43 18.23
C ARG A 191 -7.86 1.71 19.05
N THR A 192 -7.42 0.53 18.59
CA THR A 192 -6.36 -0.25 19.27
C THR A 192 -4.99 0.41 19.10
N GLU A 193 -4.63 0.85 17.90
CA GLU A 193 -3.40 1.60 17.63
C GLU A 193 -3.32 2.87 18.49
N LEU A 194 -4.35 3.74 18.40
CA LEU A 194 -4.41 5.01 19.13
C LEU A 194 -4.34 4.83 20.65
N ARG A 195 -4.99 3.79 21.20
CA ARG A 195 -4.97 3.50 22.64
C ARG A 195 -3.65 2.91 23.12
N THR A 196 -2.98 2.10 22.30
CA THR A 196 -1.74 1.39 22.68
C THR A 196 -0.56 2.35 22.80
N ASP A 197 -0.55 3.40 21.99
CA ASP A 197 0.44 4.46 22.06
C ASP A 197 -0.25 5.81 21.77
N PRO A 198 -0.72 6.51 22.82
CA PRO A 198 -1.48 7.74 22.70
C PRO A 198 -0.60 8.99 22.62
N GLN A 199 0.73 8.87 22.71
CA GLN A 199 1.66 10.01 22.68
C GLN A 199 2.29 10.20 21.29
N THR A 200 2.41 9.14 20.49
CA THR A 200 2.92 9.25 19.13
C THR A 200 1.94 9.99 18.21
N PRO A 201 2.37 11.09 17.55
CA PRO A 201 1.54 11.80 16.58
C PRO A 201 1.18 10.88 15.41
N THR A 202 -0.06 10.97 14.94
CA THR A 202 -0.63 10.01 13.99
C THR A 202 -1.14 10.70 12.73
N LEU A 203 -0.77 10.16 11.58
CA LEU A 203 -1.33 10.51 10.27
C LEU A 203 -2.23 9.37 9.81
N LEU A 204 -3.46 9.70 9.40
CA LEU A 204 -4.40 8.77 8.78
C LEU A 204 -4.42 8.99 7.27
N CYS A 205 -4.48 7.91 6.49
CA CYS A 205 -4.74 7.97 5.06
C CYS A 205 -5.96 7.11 4.73
N GLY A 206 -6.99 7.74 4.17
CA GLY A 206 -8.03 7.11 3.36
C GLY A 206 -7.92 7.61 1.92
N HIS A 207 -8.86 7.23 1.06
CA HIS A 207 -9.01 7.77 -0.29
C HIS A 207 -10.18 8.74 -0.39
N ILE A 208 -11.31 8.40 0.24
CA ILE A 208 -12.55 9.20 0.23
C ILE A 208 -12.54 10.17 1.43
N PRO A 209 -12.66 11.51 1.22
CA PRO A 209 -12.56 12.52 2.27
C PRO A 209 -13.82 12.71 3.13
#